data_AF-A0A920QZW6-F1
#
_entry.id   AF-A0A920QZW6-F1
#
_cell.length_a   1.000
_cell.length_b   1.000
_cell.length_c   1.000
_cell.angle_alpha   90.00
_cell.angle_beta   90.00
_cell.angle_gamma   90.00
#
_symmetry.space_group_name_H-M   'P 1'
#
loop_
_entity.id
_entity.type
_entity.pdbx_description
1 polymer ?
#
loop_
_entity_poly.entity_id
_entity_poly.type
_entity_poly.pdbx_seq_one_letter_code
_entity_poly.pdbx_strand_id
1 'polypeptide(L)'
;MTVATFICIALFTLTVLAACQSVEDRYPSPKFLNSKDCQDLQHGVLPVIDLFISKSNGEQDITLQVEVADEPSERKQGLMCRESIPSETGMLFTYDSDNSSGFWMYNTYTAIDILFVDSYGQVADMIKMSPCPRQTLHPGGGR
;
A
#
# COMPACT_ATOMS: atom_id res chain seq x y z
N MET A 1 -53.11 5.76 24.59
CA MET A 1 -53.72 4.46 24.94
C MET A 1 -52.89 3.37 24.29
N THR A 2 -52.23 2.57 25.12
CA THR A 2 -51.57 1.29 24.81
C THR A 2 -52.49 0.35 24.02
N VAL A 3 -51.95 -0.52 23.15
CA VAL A 3 -51.89 -1.99 23.38
C VAL A 3 -50.82 -2.59 22.45
N ALA A 4 -49.92 -3.37 23.05
CA ALA A 4 -49.00 -4.29 22.38
C ALA A 4 -49.70 -5.63 22.12
N THR A 5 -49.46 -6.26 20.97
CA THR A 5 -49.80 -7.67 20.75
C THR A 5 -48.64 -8.37 20.03
N PHE A 6 -47.87 -9.12 20.82
CA PHE A 6 -46.98 -10.18 20.36
C PHE A 6 -47.81 -11.34 19.80
N ILE A 7 -47.58 -11.79 18.56
CA ILE A 7 -47.77 -13.21 18.19
C ILE A 7 -46.66 -13.61 17.21
N CYS A 8 -45.75 -14.44 17.71
CA CYS A 8 -44.88 -15.30 16.92
C CYS A 8 -45.72 -16.18 15.98
N ILE A 9 -45.54 -16.05 14.67
CA ILE A 9 -45.61 -17.20 13.76
C ILE A 9 -44.39 -17.11 12.86
N ALA A 10 -43.35 -17.85 13.27
CA ALA A 10 -42.33 -18.35 12.38
C ALA A 10 -43.01 -19.19 11.28
N LEU A 11 -42.62 -18.99 10.01
CA LEU A 11 -42.39 -20.05 9.02
C LEU A 11 -42.00 -19.40 7.67
N PHE A 12 -40.74 -19.61 7.27
CA PHE A 12 -40.31 -19.62 5.87
C PHE A 12 -40.41 -18.32 5.04
N THR A 13 -39.56 -17.34 5.35
CA THR A 13 -38.95 -16.54 4.27
C THR A 13 -37.45 -16.47 4.52
N LEU A 14 -36.74 -17.36 3.81
CA LEU A 14 -35.33 -17.31 3.46
C LEU A 14 -34.65 -16.03 3.91
N THR A 15 -34.05 -16.07 5.10
CA THR A 15 -33.17 -15.01 5.59
C THR A 15 -31.96 -14.99 4.66
N VAL A 16 -32.03 -14.14 3.63
CA VAL A 16 -30.84 -13.61 3.00
C VAL A 16 -30.15 -12.83 4.13
N LEU A 17 -29.30 -13.53 4.89
CA LEU A 17 -28.15 -12.88 5.50
C LEU A 17 -27.44 -12.26 4.30
N ALA A 18 -27.69 -10.97 4.07
CA ALA A 18 -26.78 -10.14 3.33
C ALA A 18 -25.42 -10.36 4.00
N ALA A 19 -24.57 -11.12 3.33
CA ALA A 19 -23.17 -11.21 3.68
C ALA A 19 -22.60 -9.81 3.48
N CYS A 20 -22.71 -8.95 4.50
CA CYS A 20 -21.82 -7.81 4.65
C CYS A 20 -20.46 -8.40 5.02
N GLN A 21 -19.78 -9.01 4.04
CA GLN A 21 -18.35 -9.25 4.14
C GLN A 21 -17.72 -7.87 3.98
N SER A 22 -17.44 -7.25 5.13
CA SER A 22 -16.70 -6.00 5.23
C SER A 22 -15.40 -6.12 4.46
N VAL A 23 -15.19 -5.23 3.50
CA VAL A 23 -13.98 -5.08 2.67
C VAL A 23 -12.83 -4.46 3.51
N GLU A 24 -12.77 -4.77 4.81
CA GLU A 24 -11.83 -4.13 5.74
C GLU A 24 -10.52 -4.92 5.92
N ASP A 25 -10.47 -6.18 5.45
CA ASP A 25 -9.35 -7.10 5.75
C ASP A 25 -8.25 -7.16 4.67
N ARG A 26 -8.34 -6.36 3.60
CA ARG A 26 -7.49 -6.60 2.42
C ARG A 26 -6.10 -5.96 2.52
N TYR A 27 -5.95 -4.78 3.14
CA TYR A 27 -4.67 -4.09 3.26
C TYR A 27 -4.19 -4.02 4.72
N PRO A 28 -3.05 -4.62 5.08
CA PRO A 28 -2.52 -4.54 6.44
C PRO A 28 -2.06 -3.12 6.75
N SER A 29 -2.38 -2.61 7.94
CA SER A 29 -1.90 -1.29 8.37
C SER A 29 -0.36 -1.22 8.32
N PRO A 30 0.20 -0.15 7.72
CA PRO A 30 1.64 0.05 7.66
C PRO A 30 2.32 -0.03 9.03
N LYS A 31 3.38 -0.83 9.12
CA LYS A 31 4.24 -0.87 10.29
C LYS A 31 5.50 -0.06 10.03
N PHE A 32 5.84 0.82 10.97
CA PHE A 32 7.00 1.70 10.87
C PHE A 32 8.04 1.34 11.93
N LEU A 33 9.31 1.50 11.58
CA LEU A 33 10.42 1.27 12.49
C LEU A 33 10.38 2.28 13.64
N ASN A 34 10.42 1.77 14.87
CA ASN A 34 10.59 2.59 16.07
C ASN A 34 12.07 2.92 16.28
N SER A 35 12.61 3.81 15.44
CA SER A 35 14.00 4.29 15.50
C SER A 35 14.04 5.81 15.58
N LYS A 36 15.08 6.36 16.22
CA LYS A 36 15.39 7.80 16.22
C LYS A 36 15.46 8.37 14.80
N ASP A 37 15.82 7.53 13.84
CA ASP A 37 16.01 7.88 12.44
C ASP A 37 14.70 8.06 11.67
N CYS A 38 13.58 7.69 12.28
CA CYS A 38 12.25 7.70 11.70
C CYS A 38 11.26 8.59 12.49
N GLN A 39 11.69 9.15 13.62
CA GLN A 39 10.85 9.99 14.49
C GLN A 39 10.49 11.34 13.87
N ASP A 40 11.25 11.77 12.85
CA ASP A 40 11.06 13.01 12.10
C ASP A 40 10.04 12.88 10.96
N LEU A 41 9.59 11.66 10.63
CA LEU A 41 8.66 11.42 9.54
C LEU A 41 7.21 11.49 10.01
N GLN A 42 6.39 12.23 9.26
CA GLN A 42 4.95 12.27 9.48
C GLN A 42 4.27 11.26 8.56
N HIS A 43 3.85 10.14 9.11
CA HIS A 43 3.16 9.10 8.36
C HIS A 43 1.66 9.41 8.27
N GLY A 44 1.19 9.76 7.07
CA GLY A 44 -0.23 9.89 6.77
C GLY A 44 -0.86 8.54 6.43
N VAL A 45 -2.17 8.44 6.57
CA VAL A 45 -2.96 7.35 6.00
C VAL A 45 -3.24 7.72 4.54
N LEU A 46 -2.72 6.91 3.62
CA LEU A 46 -2.93 7.09 2.19
C LEU A 46 -4.12 6.27 1.72
N PRO A 47 -4.86 6.71 0.68
CA PRO A 47 -5.87 5.89 0.06
C PRO A 47 -5.23 4.66 -0.59
N VAL A 48 -5.89 3.50 -0.47
CA VAL A 48 -5.42 2.23 -1.02
C VAL A 48 -6.34 1.79 -2.15
N ILE A 49 -5.75 1.32 -3.25
CA ILE A 49 -6.47 0.79 -4.42
C ILE A 49 -5.94 -0.59 -4.82
N ASP A 50 -6.79 -1.37 -5.49
CA ASP A 50 -6.39 -2.59 -6.20
C ASP A 50 -5.78 -2.21 -7.56
N LEU A 51 -4.51 -2.57 -7.78
CA LEU A 51 -3.78 -2.42 -9.03
C LEU A 51 -3.66 -3.78 -9.72
N PHE A 52 -4.12 -3.87 -10.96
CA PHE A 52 -4.05 -5.09 -11.77
C PHE A 52 -2.92 -4.97 -12.79
N ILE A 53 -2.02 -5.96 -12.80
CA ILE A 53 -0.92 -6.06 -13.75
C ILE A 53 -1.16 -7.29 -14.62
N SER A 54 -1.55 -7.06 -15.87
CA SER A 54 -1.73 -8.13 -16.85
C SER A 54 -0.44 -8.43 -17.59
N LYS A 55 -0.14 -9.72 -17.76
CA LYS A 55 1.06 -10.18 -18.48
C LYS A 55 0.71 -10.57 -19.91
N SER A 56 1.43 -10.03 -20.89
CA SER A 56 1.17 -10.26 -22.31
C SER A 56 1.49 -11.69 -22.78
N ASN A 57 2.24 -12.47 -21.99
CA ASN A 57 2.64 -13.84 -22.31
C ASN A 57 1.59 -14.90 -21.92
N GLY A 58 0.41 -14.48 -21.46
CA GLY A 58 -0.67 -15.39 -21.05
C GLY A 58 -0.46 -16.06 -19.69
N GLU A 59 0.53 -15.61 -18.91
CA GLU A 59 0.64 -15.95 -17.49
C GLU A 59 -0.50 -15.33 -16.68
N GLN A 60 -0.65 -15.81 -15.44
CA GLN A 60 -1.63 -15.28 -14.50
C GLN A 60 -1.35 -13.81 -14.18
N ASP A 61 -2.42 -13.01 -14.24
CA ASP A 61 -2.43 -11.60 -13.84
C ASP A 61 -2.12 -11.46 -12.34
N ILE A 62 -1.42 -10.39 -12.00
CA ILE A 62 -1.04 -10.07 -10.62
C ILE A 62 -1.96 -8.97 -10.12
N THR A 63 -2.51 -9.14 -8.91
CA THR A 63 -3.24 -8.07 -8.22
C THR A 63 -2.37 -7.58 -7.07
N LEU A 64 -2.14 -6.27 -7.00
CA LEU A 64 -1.42 -5.60 -5.92
C LEU A 64 -2.35 -4.63 -5.21
N GLN A 65 -2.21 -4.49 -3.91
CA GLN A 65 -2.86 -3.41 -3.17
C GLN A 65 -1.86 -2.30 -2.89
N VAL A 66 -2.12 -1.12 -3.43
CA VAL A 66 -1.14 -0.04 -3.44
C VAL A 66 -1.68 1.20 -2.75
N GLU A 67 -0.87 1.79 -1.88
CA GLU A 67 -1.11 3.13 -1.35
C GLU A 67 -0.87 4.16 -2.47
N VAL A 68 -1.77 5.12 -2.64
CA VAL A 68 -1.60 6.17 -3.66
C VAL A 68 -0.93 7.38 -3.02
N ALA A 69 0.26 7.72 -3.52
CA ALA A 69 1.02 8.91 -3.14
C ALA A 69 0.88 9.96 -4.25
N ASP A 70 -0.05 10.90 -4.05
CA ASP A 70 -0.44 11.90 -5.04
C ASP A 70 0.11 13.31 -4.69
N GLU A 71 0.38 13.56 -3.42
CA GLU A 71 0.97 14.82 -2.99
C GLU A 71 2.51 14.78 -3.05
N PRO A 72 3.19 15.92 -3.34
CA PRO A 72 4.66 15.97 -3.37
C PRO A 72 5.33 15.48 -2.09
N SER A 73 4.73 15.72 -0.93
CA SER A 73 5.23 15.24 0.37
C SER A 73 5.14 13.72 0.50
N GLU A 74 4.04 13.13 0.03
CA GLU A 74 3.81 11.69 0.05
C GLU A 74 4.80 10.97 -0.86
N ARG A 75 4.98 11.49 -2.10
CA ARG A 75 5.96 10.95 -3.05
C ARG A 75 7.39 11.04 -2.54
N LYS A 76 7.75 12.17 -1.91
CA LYS A 76 9.09 12.37 -1.35
C LYS A 76 9.39 11.39 -0.21
N GLN A 77 8.39 11.12 0.63
CA GLN A 77 8.51 10.16 1.72
C GLN A 77 8.52 8.72 1.22
N GLY A 78 7.64 8.36 0.29
CA GLY A 78 7.54 7.02 -0.26
C GLY A 78 7.43 5.94 0.82
N LEU A 79 8.23 4.88 0.68
CA LEU A 79 8.27 3.73 1.57
C LEU A 79 9.33 3.85 2.70
N MET A 80 9.77 5.07 3.01
CA MET A 80 10.73 5.31 4.09
C MET A 80 10.25 4.75 5.43
N CYS A 81 11.19 4.18 6.19
CA CYS A 81 10.98 3.68 7.55
C CYS A 81 9.89 2.62 7.71
N ARG A 82 9.44 1.98 6.63
CA ARG A 82 8.60 0.77 6.70
C ARG A 82 9.41 -0.36 7.34
N GLU A 83 8.83 -0.97 8.37
CA GLU A 83 9.41 -2.17 9.01
C GLU A 83 9.37 -3.36 8.05
N SER A 84 8.27 -3.47 7.30
CA SER A 84 8.09 -4.45 6.24
C SER A 84 7.11 -3.96 5.19
N ILE A 85 7.23 -4.52 3.99
CA ILE A 85 6.28 -4.36 2.89
C ILE A 85 5.73 -5.76 2.61
N PRO A 86 4.48 -6.05 2.97
CA PRO A 86 3.87 -7.34 2.72
C PRO A 86 3.86 -7.71 1.23
N SER A 87 3.87 -9.00 0.93
CA SER A 87 3.68 -9.48 -0.44
C SER A 87 2.38 -8.94 -1.01
N GLU A 88 2.36 -8.70 -2.32
CA GLU A 88 1.19 -8.18 -3.05
C GLU A 88 0.74 -6.79 -2.57
N THR A 89 1.62 -6.05 -1.89
CA THR A 89 1.38 -4.65 -1.51
C THR A 89 2.45 -3.73 -2.06
N GLY A 90 2.15 -2.44 -2.14
CA GLY A 90 3.12 -1.44 -2.57
C GLY A 90 2.61 -0.02 -2.46
N MET A 91 3.23 0.86 -3.24
CA MET A 91 2.85 2.26 -3.35
C MET A 91 2.86 2.69 -4.81
N LEU A 92 1.82 3.39 -5.23
CA LEU A 92 1.66 3.98 -6.54
C LEU A 92 1.96 5.48 -6.46
N PHE A 93 2.93 5.94 -7.26
CA PHE A 93 3.28 7.34 -7.37
C PHE A 93 2.60 7.92 -8.62
N THR A 94 1.64 8.82 -8.44
CA THR A 94 0.96 9.50 -9.54
C THR A 94 1.64 10.82 -9.86
N TYR A 95 1.61 11.22 -11.13
CA TYR A 95 2.14 12.50 -11.60
C TYR A 95 1.17 13.10 -12.62
N ASP A 96 0.92 14.41 -12.54
CA ASP A 96 0.04 15.12 -13.48
C ASP A 96 0.63 15.21 -14.91
N SER A 97 1.93 15.02 -15.04
CA SER A 97 2.66 15.08 -16.30
C SER A 97 3.83 14.11 -16.30
N ASP A 98 4.33 13.77 -17.50
CA ASP A 98 5.56 12.98 -17.66
C ASP A 98 6.68 13.54 -16.78
N ASN A 99 7.14 12.71 -15.84
CA ASN A 99 8.15 13.08 -14.88
C ASN A 99 9.32 12.10 -14.98
N SER A 100 10.51 12.62 -15.30
CA SER A 100 11.75 11.85 -15.31
C SER A 100 12.48 11.90 -13.94
N SER A 101 11.75 12.18 -12.86
CA SER A 101 12.33 12.21 -11.52
C SER A 101 12.87 10.83 -11.17
N GLY A 102 14.14 10.80 -10.77
CA GLY A 102 14.76 9.59 -10.28
C GLY A 102 14.19 9.19 -8.92
N PHE A 103 14.17 7.89 -8.66
CA PHE A 103 13.90 7.35 -7.34
C PHE A 103 15.20 7.20 -6.55
N TRP A 104 15.08 7.34 -5.23
CA TRP A 104 16.16 7.09 -4.27
C TRP A 104 15.69 6.10 -3.20
N MET A 105 16.64 5.49 -2.50
CA MET A 105 16.37 4.52 -1.45
C MET A 105 16.64 5.05 -0.05
N TYR A 106 16.81 6.38 0.08
CA TYR A 106 17.12 7.01 1.35
C TYR A 106 16.09 6.62 2.42
N ASN A 107 16.56 6.09 3.56
CA ASN A 107 15.72 5.61 4.66
C ASN A 107 14.77 4.45 4.31
N THR A 108 15.00 3.73 3.21
CA THR A 108 14.26 2.52 2.85
C THR A 108 15.05 1.29 3.30
N TYR A 109 14.46 0.49 4.18
CA TYR A 109 15.11 -0.65 4.84
C TYR A 109 14.81 -2.00 4.16
N THR A 110 13.85 -2.02 3.23
CA THR A 110 13.45 -3.20 2.45
C THR A 110 13.87 -3.03 1.00
N ALA A 111 14.31 -4.10 0.35
CA ALA A 111 14.58 -4.09 -1.08
C ALA A 111 13.26 -3.99 -1.84
N ILE A 112 13.20 -3.17 -2.88
CA ILE A 112 11.98 -2.95 -3.67
C ILE A 112 12.29 -2.95 -5.15
N ASP A 113 11.31 -3.35 -5.95
CA ASP A 113 11.34 -3.21 -7.39
C ASP A 113 10.44 -2.02 -7.77
N ILE A 114 10.93 -1.17 -8.67
CA ILE A 114 10.22 0.00 -9.17
C ILE A 114 9.80 -0.26 -10.61
N LEU A 115 8.51 -0.21 -10.87
CA LEU A 115 7.92 -0.33 -12.20
C LEU A 115 7.58 1.08 -12.70
N PHE A 116 8.19 1.49 -13.81
CA PHE A 116 7.83 2.72 -14.50
C PHE A 116 6.73 2.43 -15.50
N VAL A 117 5.60 3.12 -15.35
CA VAL A 117 4.42 2.96 -16.21
C VAL A 117 4.20 4.22 -17.01
N ASP A 118 3.97 4.07 -18.32
CA ASP A 118 3.71 5.19 -19.23
C ASP A 118 2.25 5.69 -19.15
N SER A 119 1.94 6.75 -19.89
CA SER A 119 0.60 7.35 -19.95
C SER A 119 -0.48 6.41 -20.53
N TYR A 120 -0.08 5.31 -21.18
CA TYR A 120 -0.99 4.31 -21.73
C TYR A 120 -1.19 3.13 -20.76
N GLY A 121 -0.57 3.15 -19.58
CA GLY A 121 -0.67 2.08 -18.58
C GLY A 121 0.25 0.90 -18.87
N GLN A 122 1.26 1.05 -19.73
CA GLN A 122 2.23 0.00 -20.04
C GLN A 122 3.49 0.15 -19.20
N VAL A 123 4.04 -0.98 -18.73
CA VAL A 123 5.33 -1.00 -18.04
C VAL A 123 6.43 -0.69 -19.04
N ALA A 124 7.05 0.48 -18.91
CA ALA A 124 8.13 0.96 -19.78
C ALA A 124 9.51 0.49 -19.30
N ASP A 125 9.72 0.42 -17.98
CA ASP A 125 10.99 -0.03 -17.40
C ASP A 125 10.78 -0.63 -15.98
N MET A 126 11.74 -1.42 -15.52
CA MET A 126 11.76 -1.98 -14.18
C MET A 126 13.17 -1.93 -13.59
N ILE A 127 13.30 -1.37 -12.40
CA ILE A 127 14.58 -1.26 -11.70
C ILE A 127 14.48 -1.91 -10.31
N LYS A 128 15.44 -2.78 -9.99
CA LYS A 128 15.59 -3.36 -8.66
C LYS A 128 16.45 -2.47 -7.78
N MET A 129 15.97 -2.13 -6.59
CA MET A 129 16.63 -1.21 -5.69
C MET A 129 17.00 -1.86 -4.36
N SER A 130 18.24 -1.66 -3.94
CA SER A 130 18.76 -2.16 -2.67
C SER A 130 18.42 -1.22 -1.50
N PRO A 131 18.23 -1.73 -0.28
CA PRO A 131 18.03 -0.90 0.91
C PRO A 131 19.15 0.14 1.11
N CYS A 132 18.78 1.34 1.57
CA CYS A 132 19.74 2.39 1.93
C CYS A 132 19.31 3.07 3.26
N PRO A 133 19.54 2.39 4.40
CA PRO A 133 19.20 2.92 5.72
C PRO A 133 20.05 4.15 6.09
N ARG A 134 19.50 5.03 6.95
CA ARG A 134 20.25 6.14 7.54
C ARG A 134 21.38 5.58 8.43
N GLN A 135 22.57 6.18 8.35
CA GLN A 135 23.78 5.67 9.06
C GLN A 135 23.77 5.83 10.59
N THR A 136 22.76 6.44 11.17
CA THR A 136 22.60 6.57 12.63
C THR A 136 22.28 5.21 13.30
N LEU A 137 21.84 4.21 12.53
CA LEU A 137 21.64 2.81 12.93
C LEU A 137 22.86 1.90 12.70
N HIS A 138 24.09 2.39 12.84
CA HIS A 138 25.26 1.50 12.86
C HIS A 138 25.68 1.18 14.31
N PRO A 139 25.37 -0.02 14.86
CA PRO A 139 25.96 -0.46 16.11
C PRO A 139 27.39 -0.96 15.82
N GLY A 140 28.40 -0.09 15.91
CA GLY A 140 29.81 -0.50 15.81
C GLY A 140 30.79 0.31 14.94
N GLY A 141 30.47 1.53 14.52
CA GLY A 141 31.23 2.26 13.52
C GLY A 141 32.22 3.25 14.14
N GLY A 142 33.20 2.75 14.88
CA GLY A 142 34.36 3.53 15.30
C GLY A 142 35.16 3.98 14.06
N ARG A 143 35.50 5.27 14.02
CA ARG A 143 36.42 5.85 13.03
C ARG A 143 37.81 5.23 13.14
#